data_AF-A0A6A7AAQ2-F1
#
_entry.id   AF-A0A6A7AAQ2-F1
#
_cell.length_a   1.000
_cell.length_b   1.000
_cell.length_c   1.000
_cell.angle_alpha   90.00
_cell.angle_beta   90.00
_cell.angle_gamma   90.00
#
_symmetry.space_group_name_H-M   'P 1'
#
loop_
_entity.id
_entity.type
_entity.pdbx_description
1 polymer ?
#
loop_
_entity_poly.entity_id
_entity_poly.type
_entity_poly.pdbx_seq_one_letter_code
_entity_poly.pdbx_strand_id
1 'polypeptide(L)'
;MTYPALIDATASDSATRLMHRFFIDYIAFLYSVDATAYKDALSTTSIRCEDDSDSDTEDPKEPVDSDATRSSILTPDERDRILSLAHLVKHTSKKVSRNRLHRITTSEAATIFSEIIAPTHQLRQYGPFAVYLLREYAEHKGVHRRKTGHYGNIPMLPFVGHFRLMQACLATRITQDGMFAKMVVPNGKTKRLLGDAVVRFADERWTKRDVELCTHAERPRPTLNERLQREVLARMSEKRG
;
A
#
# COMPACT_ATOMS: atom_id res chain seq x y z
N MET A 1 30.31 -5.50 -12.78
CA MET A 1 29.57 -4.65 -13.73
C MET A 1 29.06 -3.43 -12.98
N THR A 2 29.86 -2.37 -12.97
CA THR A 2 29.46 -1.04 -12.47
C THR A 2 28.81 -0.29 -13.62
N TYR A 3 27.62 0.30 -13.41
CA TYR A 3 26.87 1.08 -14.40
C TYR A 3 27.11 2.58 -14.14
N PRO A 4 28.14 3.23 -14.71
CA PRO A 4 28.51 4.60 -14.36
C PRO A 4 27.70 5.64 -15.15
N ALA A 5 27.02 5.23 -16.23
CA ALA A 5 26.33 6.13 -17.16
C ALA A 5 24.90 6.52 -16.74
N LEU A 6 24.38 5.99 -15.63
CA LEU A 6 23.03 6.30 -15.15
C LEU A 6 23.00 7.48 -14.16
N ILE A 7 24.15 8.00 -13.71
CA ILE A 7 24.21 8.92 -12.57
C ILE A 7 23.91 10.38 -12.97
N ASP A 8 24.02 10.75 -14.24
CA ASP A 8 23.79 12.14 -14.71
C ASP A 8 22.40 12.38 -15.32
N ALA A 9 21.50 11.38 -15.31
CA ALA A 9 20.13 11.60 -15.74
C ALA A 9 19.37 12.39 -14.66
N THR A 10 19.33 13.71 -14.81
CA THR A 10 18.42 14.57 -14.04
C THR A 10 16.99 14.14 -14.35
N ALA A 11 16.21 13.86 -13.30
CA ALA A 11 14.81 13.52 -13.50
C ALA A 11 14.06 14.70 -14.11
N SER A 12 13.17 14.43 -15.05
CA SER A 12 12.26 15.45 -15.58
C SER A 12 11.35 15.96 -14.46
N ASP A 13 11.13 17.28 -14.40
CA ASP A 13 10.18 17.90 -13.48
C ASP A 13 8.77 17.28 -13.57
N SER A 14 8.40 16.81 -14.78
CA SER A 14 7.13 16.11 -15.02
C SER A 14 7.06 14.76 -14.27
N ALA A 15 8.13 13.97 -14.32
CA ALA A 15 8.22 12.68 -13.62
C ALA A 15 8.24 12.87 -12.11
N THR A 16 8.94 13.91 -11.63
CA THR A 16 8.98 14.28 -10.21
C THR A 16 7.61 14.70 -9.69
N ARG A 17 6.87 15.50 -10.46
CA ARG A 17 5.49 15.88 -10.14
C ARG A 17 4.55 14.67 -10.15
N LEU A 18 4.67 13.79 -11.15
CA LEU A 18 3.87 12.57 -11.24
C LEU A 18 4.09 11.66 -10.03
N MET A 19 5.34 11.40 -9.66
CA MET A 19 5.67 10.56 -8.50
C MET A 19 5.18 11.20 -7.19
N HIS A 20 5.29 12.52 -7.06
CA HIS A 20 4.77 13.25 -5.91
C HIS A 20 3.26 13.09 -5.76
N ARG A 21 2.50 13.34 -6.84
CA ARG A 21 1.04 13.13 -6.86
C ARG A 21 0.70 11.68 -6.58
N PHE A 22 1.42 10.73 -7.18
CA PHE A 22 1.21 9.30 -6.94
C PHE A 22 1.37 8.94 -5.46
N PHE A 23 2.39 9.45 -4.76
CA PHE A 23 2.55 9.16 -3.33
C PHE A 23 1.39 9.68 -2.49
N ILE A 24 0.92 10.89 -2.74
CA ILE A 24 -0.22 11.48 -2.03
C ILE A 24 -1.48 10.64 -2.31
N ASP A 25 -1.73 10.32 -3.58
CA ASP A 25 -2.88 9.54 -4.02
C ASP A 25 -2.86 8.12 -3.45
N TYR A 26 -1.67 7.49 -3.42
CA TYR A 26 -1.48 6.15 -2.88
C TYR A 26 -1.79 6.09 -1.38
N ILE A 27 -1.35 7.08 -0.59
CA ILE A 27 -1.67 7.15 0.85
C ILE A 27 -3.18 7.36 1.03
N ALA A 28 -3.76 8.30 0.28
CA ALA A 28 -5.20 8.57 0.34
C ALA A 28 -6.02 7.31 0.02
N PHE A 29 -5.61 6.57 -1.01
CA PHE A 29 -6.18 5.30 -1.41
C PHE A 29 -6.01 4.21 -0.34
N LEU A 30 -4.80 4.05 0.22
CA LEU A 30 -4.47 3.03 1.21
C LEU A 30 -5.30 3.18 2.49
N TYR A 31 -5.50 4.41 2.94
CA TYR A 31 -6.22 4.73 4.17
C TYR A 31 -7.69 5.11 3.95
N SER A 32 -8.21 4.86 2.75
CA SER A 32 -9.63 5.08 2.40
C SER A 32 -10.13 6.48 2.76
N VAL A 33 -9.34 7.49 2.42
CA VAL A 33 -9.71 8.89 2.65
C VAL A 33 -10.95 9.22 1.81
N ASP A 34 -11.90 9.92 2.43
CA ASP A 34 -13.12 10.33 1.75
C ASP A 34 -12.80 11.24 0.56
N ALA A 35 -13.44 10.97 -0.58
CA ALA A 35 -13.18 11.65 -1.84
C ALA A 35 -13.46 13.15 -1.78
N THR A 36 -14.52 13.55 -1.07
CA THR A 36 -14.93 14.95 -0.94
C THR A 36 -13.99 15.72 -0.03
N ALA A 37 -13.65 15.13 1.13
CA ALA A 37 -12.67 15.70 2.04
C ALA A 37 -11.28 15.81 1.40
N TYR A 38 -10.90 14.83 0.59
CA TYR A 38 -9.64 14.82 -0.13
C TYR A 38 -9.58 15.96 -1.17
N LYS A 39 -10.60 16.10 -2.00
CA LYS A 39 -10.71 17.21 -2.97
C LYS A 39 -10.69 18.58 -2.30
N ASP A 40 -11.43 18.74 -1.20
CA ASP A 40 -11.46 19.98 -0.41
C ASP A 40 -10.10 20.30 0.26
N ALA A 41 -9.37 19.28 0.71
CA ALA A 41 -8.04 19.47 1.26
C ALA A 41 -7.03 19.95 0.20
N LEU A 42 -7.18 19.48 -1.04
CA LEU A 42 -6.30 19.82 -2.15
C LEU A 42 -6.59 21.21 -2.71
N SER A 43 -7.85 21.58 -2.86
CA SER A 43 -8.29 22.88 -3.41
C SER A 43 -7.85 24.08 -2.56
N THR A 44 -7.61 23.87 -1.26
CA THR A 44 -7.13 24.93 -0.35
C THR A 44 -5.67 25.31 -0.63
N THR A 45 -4.96 24.49 -1.40
CA THR A 45 -3.69 24.83 -2.03
C THR A 45 -3.98 25.06 -3.50
N SER A 46 -3.76 26.28 -3.99
CA SER A 46 -3.51 26.46 -5.42
C SER A 46 -2.20 25.72 -5.77
N ILE A 47 -2.30 24.41 -6.00
CA ILE A 47 -1.40 23.72 -6.90
C ILE A 47 -1.89 24.13 -8.27
N ARG A 48 -1.38 25.27 -8.75
CA ARG A 48 -1.73 25.91 -10.01
C ARG A 48 -1.67 24.87 -11.14
N CYS A 49 -2.82 24.27 -11.45
CA CYS A 49 -3.03 23.50 -12.66
C CYS A 49 -3.69 24.47 -13.63
N GLU A 50 -2.87 25.17 -14.40
CA GLU A 50 -3.33 25.77 -15.64
C GLU A 50 -3.44 24.62 -16.63
N ASP A 51 -4.66 24.19 -16.90
CA ASP A 51 -5.05 23.55 -18.16
C ASP A 51 -6.46 24.07 -18.47
N ASP A 52 -6.49 25.20 -19.19
CA ASP A 52 -7.65 25.62 -19.96
C ASP A 52 -7.84 24.60 -21.09
N SER A 53 -8.90 23.81 -21.00
CA SER A 53 -9.47 23.12 -22.15
C SER A 53 -10.96 22.96 -21.92
N ASP A 54 -11.68 24.03 -22.24
CA ASP A 54 -13.09 23.97 -22.61
C ASP A 54 -13.23 22.98 -23.76
N SER A 55 -13.83 21.84 -23.48
CA SER A 55 -14.44 20.99 -24.50
C SER A 55 -15.78 20.51 -23.98
N ASP A 56 -16.81 21.23 -24.40
CA ASP A 56 -18.18 20.74 -24.48
C ASP A 56 -18.16 19.47 -25.34
N THR A 57 -18.38 18.30 -24.75
CA THR A 57 -18.83 17.13 -25.51
C THR A 57 -19.66 16.19 -24.64
N GLU A 58 -20.72 15.73 -25.26
CA GLU A 58 -21.90 15.05 -24.73
C GLU A 58 -21.63 13.70 -24.03
N ASP A 59 -22.53 13.39 -23.10
CA ASP A 59 -22.70 12.13 -22.36
C ASP A 59 -22.58 10.86 -23.23
N PRO A 60 -21.77 9.88 -22.78
CA PRO A 60 -22.09 8.49 -23.00
C PRO A 60 -22.23 7.74 -21.68
N LYS A 61 -23.40 7.09 -21.53
CA LYS A 61 -23.79 6.09 -20.53
C LYS A 61 -22.61 5.43 -19.80
N GLU A 62 -22.47 5.77 -18.51
CA GLU A 62 -21.51 5.15 -17.58
C GLU A 62 -21.71 3.62 -17.51
N PRO A 63 -20.68 2.80 -17.76
CA PRO A 63 -20.63 1.47 -17.18
C PRO A 63 -20.36 1.60 -15.67
N VAL A 64 -20.91 0.67 -14.90
CA VAL A 64 -20.83 0.61 -13.43
C VAL A 64 -19.37 0.56 -12.96
N ASP A 65 -18.77 1.73 -12.73
CA ASP A 65 -17.40 1.88 -12.24
C ASP A 65 -17.39 2.23 -10.76
N SER A 66 -16.75 1.34 -10.02
CA SER A 66 -16.42 1.40 -8.60
C SER A 66 -16.09 2.82 -8.11
N ASP A 67 -16.67 3.22 -6.97
CA ASP A 67 -16.43 4.46 -6.20
C ASP A 67 -14.95 4.84 -5.93
N ALA A 68 -14.02 3.95 -6.28
CA ALA A 68 -12.57 4.16 -6.23
C ALA A 68 -12.06 5.14 -7.30
N THR A 69 -12.66 5.18 -8.48
CA THR A 69 -12.19 6.01 -9.60
C THR A 69 -12.49 7.50 -9.41
N ARG A 70 -13.50 7.83 -8.57
CA ARG A 70 -13.98 9.20 -8.34
C ARG A 70 -13.14 10.03 -7.36
N SER A 71 -12.16 9.42 -6.70
CA SER A 71 -11.39 10.03 -5.59
C SER A 71 -9.88 10.21 -5.85
N SER A 72 -9.38 10.01 -7.07
CA SER A 72 -7.95 10.14 -7.37
C SER A 72 -7.59 11.57 -7.81
N ILE A 73 -6.39 12.04 -7.44
CA ILE A 73 -5.81 13.29 -7.94
C ILE A 73 -5.05 13.11 -9.24
N LEU A 74 -4.80 11.88 -9.65
CA LEU A 74 -4.09 11.60 -10.88
C LEU A 74 -5.06 11.76 -12.05
N THR A 75 -4.60 12.43 -13.11
CA THR A 75 -5.36 12.47 -14.37
C THR A 75 -5.47 11.06 -14.97
N PRO A 76 -6.42 10.80 -15.88
CA PRO A 76 -6.49 9.51 -16.57
C PRO A 76 -5.14 9.06 -17.16
N ASP A 77 -4.44 9.96 -17.85
CA ASP A 77 -3.13 9.68 -18.44
C ASP A 77 -2.06 9.39 -17.39
N GLU A 78 -2.06 10.13 -16.28
CA GLU A 78 -1.15 9.88 -15.16
C GLU A 78 -1.41 8.51 -14.53
N ARG A 79 -2.68 8.10 -14.40
CA ARG A 79 -3.04 6.78 -13.88
C ARG A 79 -2.56 5.67 -14.78
N ASP A 80 -2.74 5.81 -16.09
CA ASP A 80 -2.28 4.82 -17.07
C ASP A 80 -0.74 4.73 -17.11
N ARG A 81 -0.06 5.88 -17.00
CA ARG A 81 1.40 5.92 -16.89
C ARG A 81 1.89 5.27 -15.60
N ILE A 82 1.30 5.58 -14.44
CA ILE A 82 1.63 4.94 -13.15
C ILE A 82 1.37 3.44 -13.20
N LEU A 83 0.24 3.01 -13.78
CA LEU A 83 -0.09 1.59 -13.91
C LEU A 83 0.93 0.86 -14.80
N SER A 84 1.37 1.49 -15.89
CA SER A 84 2.42 0.97 -16.76
C SER A 84 3.75 0.82 -16.02
N LEU A 85 4.17 1.85 -15.25
CA LEU A 85 5.36 1.79 -14.40
C LEU A 85 5.24 0.70 -13.31
N ALA A 86 4.07 0.56 -12.70
CA ALA A 86 3.77 -0.43 -11.69
C ALA A 86 3.89 -1.86 -12.25
N HIS A 87 3.36 -2.11 -13.45
CA HIS A 87 3.52 -3.38 -14.15
C HIS A 87 4.97 -3.68 -14.54
N LEU A 88 5.71 -2.67 -15.02
CA LEU A 88 7.13 -2.79 -15.29
C LEU A 88 7.91 -3.20 -14.03
N VAL A 89 7.69 -2.52 -12.91
CA VAL A 89 8.32 -2.83 -11.62
C VAL A 89 7.97 -4.25 -11.15
N LYS A 90 6.71 -4.65 -11.26
CA LYS A 90 6.28 -6.01 -10.90
C LYS A 90 6.97 -7.06 -11.78
N HIS A 91 7.07 -6.80 -13.07
CA HIS A 91 7.74 -7.69 -14.02
C HIS A 91 9.23 -7.84 -13.70
N THR A 92 9.94 -6.75 -13.49
CA THR A 92 11.38 -6.76 -13.15
C THR A 92 11.63 -7.38 -11.78
N SER A 93 10.79 -7.08 -10.77
CA SER A 93 10.86 -7.71 -9.43
C SER A 93 10.76 -9.23 -9.51
N LYS A 94 9.90 -9.76 -10.40
CA LYS A 94 9.75 -11.20 -10.64
C LYS A 94 10.98 -11.82 -11.32
N LYS A 95 11.71 -11.06 -12.13
CA LYS A 95 13.00 -11.51 -12.69
C LYS A 95 14.06 -11.60 -11.60
N VAL A 96 14.13 -10.58 -10.74
CA VAL A 96 15.07 -10.53 -9.60
C VAL A 96 14.82 -11.70 -8.64
N SER A 97 13.58 -11.92 -8.21
CA SER A 97 13.25 -12.99 -7.25
C SER A 97 13.52 -14.40 -7.77
N ARG A 98 13.59 -14.57 -9.09
CA ARG A 98 13.95 -15.84 -9.76
C ARG A 98 15.43 -15.95 -10.10
N ASN A 99 16.25 -15.02 -9.61
CA ASN A 99 17.67 -14.88 -9.94
C ASN A 99 17.95 -14.78 -11.45
N ARG A 100 17.05 -14.13 -12.20
CA ARG A 100 17.14 -13.94 -13.66
C ARG A 100 17.55 -12.50 -14.00
N LEU A 101 18.56 -11.98 -13.30
CA LEU A 101 19.04 -10.60 -13.46
C LEU A 101 19.48 -10.29 -14.90
N HIS A 102 20.09 -11.26 -15.58
CA HIS A 102 20.48 -11.17 -16.99
C HIS A 102 19.30 -10.92 -17.96
N ARG A 103 18.06 -11.10 -17.52
CA ARG A 103 16.85 -10.85 -18.33
C ARG A 103 16.28 -9.45 -18.15
N ILE A 104 16.85 -8.63 -17.26
CA ILE A 104 16.47 -7.23 -17.12
C ILE A 104 17.15 -6.48 -18.26
N THR A 105 16.35 -5.89 -19.14
CA THR A 105 16.88 -5.17 -20.29
C THR A 105 17.42 -3.80 -19.86
N THR A 106 18.35 -3.25 -20.64
CA THR A 106 18.87 -1.90 -20.40
C THR A 106 17.76 -0.85 -20.42
N SER A 107 16.76 -1.02 -21.30
CA SER A 107 15.60 -0.13 -21.37
C SER A 107 14.75 -0.19 -20.09
N GLU A 108 14.45 -1.39 -19.58
CA GLU A 108 13.71 -1.53 -18.31
C GLU A 108 14.45 -0.87 -17.15
N ALA A 109 15.76 -1.07 -17.07
CA ALA A 109 16.60 -0.45 -16.03
C ALA A 109 16.64 1.07 -16.16
N ALA A 110 16.77 1.59 -17.38
CA ALA A 110 16.77 3.01 -17.66
C ALA A 110 15.43 3.66 -17.27
N THR A 111 14.30 3.09 -17.69
CA THR A 111 12.96 3.60 -17.33
C THR A 111 12.74 3.58 -15.82
N ILE A 112 13.09 2.49 -15.12
CA ILE A 112 12.97 2.45 -13.65
C ILE A 112 13.82 3.56 -13.02
N PHE A 113 15.02 3.80 -13.53
CA PHE A 113 15.87 4.84 -12.98
C PHE A 113 15.32 6.25 -13.24
N SER A 114 15.03 6.59 -14.50
CA SER A 114 14.64 7.95 -14.90
C SER A 114 13.22 8.35 -14.49
N GLU A 115 12.30 7.39 -14.44
CA GLU A 115 10.87 7.65 -14.15
C GLU A 115 10.47 7.36 -12.72
N ILE A 116 11.30 6.64 -11.95
CA ILE A 116 10.97 6.26 -10.57
C ILE A 116 12.07 6.69 -9.61
N ILE A 117 13.29 6.16 -9.75
CA ILE A 117 14.35 6.36 -8.75
C ILE A 117 14.82 7.82 -8.68
N ALA A 118 15.23 8.40 -9.81
CA ALA A 118 15.73 9.76 -9.87
C ALA A 118 14.67 10.80 -9.43
N PRO A 119 13.41 10.73 -9.91
CA PRO A 119 12.34 11.61 -9.42
C PRO A 119 12.09 11.47 -7.91
N THR A 120 12.10 10.23 -7.41
CA THR A 120 11.91 9.96 -5.97
C THR A 120 13.06 10.56 -5.13
N HIS A 121 14.29 10.50 -5.63
CA HIS A 121 15.44 11.13 -4.97
C HIS A 121 15.34 12.66 -4.96
N GLN A 122 14.84 13.29 -6.03
CA GLN A 122 14.58 14.74 -6.05
C GLN A 122 13.55 15.15 -4.98
N LEU A 123 12.55 14.29 -4.71
CA LEU A 123 11.60 14.45 -3.60
C LEU A 123 12.19 14.13 -2.22
N ARG A 124 13.50 13.86 -2.13
CA ARG A 124 14.22 13.41 -0.93
C ARG A 124 13.60 12.16 -0.30
N GLN A 125 13.02 11.30 -1.14
CA GLN A 125 12.44 10.03 -0.73
C GLN A 125 13.37 8.88 -1.12
N TYR A 126 13.21 7.73 -0.46
CA TYR A 126 14.02 6.55 -0.72
C TYR A 126 13.53 5.82 -1.98
N GLY A 127 14.34 5.79 -3.05
CA GLY A 127 13.99 5.16 -4.33
C GLY A 127 13.41 3.73 -4.22
N PRO A 128 14.03 2.81 -3.46
CA PRO A 128 13.49 1.47 -3.27
C PRO A 128 12.10 1.43 -2.62
N PHE A 129 11.74 2.44 -1.82
CA PHE A 129 10.39 2.54 -1.25
C PHE A 129 9.35 2.83 -2.34
N ALA A 130 9.64 3.75 -3.27
CA ALA A 130 8.75 4.03 -4.41
C ALA A 130 8.53 2.80 -5.29
N VAL A 131 9.60 2.02 -5.54
CA VAL A 131 9.52 0.73 -6.24
C VAL A 131 8.62 -0.25 -5.49
N TYR A 132 8.73 -0.33 -4.17
CA TYR A 132 7.84 -1.15 -3.35
C TYR A 132 6.38 -0.73 -3.50
N LEU A 133 6.06 0.57 -3.38
CA LEU A 133 4.69 1.08 -3.50
C LEU A 133 4.07 0.80 -4.88
N LEU A 134 4.84 1.01 -5.95
CA LEU A 134 4.40 0.71 -7.32
C LEU A 134 4.13 -0.78 -7.52
N ARG A 135 4.96 -1.66 -6.95
CA ARG A 135 4.71 -3.10 -6.99
C ARG A 135 3.38 -3.46 -6.33
N GLU A 136 3.14 -2.95 -5.13
CA GLU A 136 1.88 -3.17 -4.39
C GLU A 136 0.69 -2.64 -5.18
N TYR A 137 0.81 -1.44 -5.77
CA TYR A 137 -0.21 -0.85 -6.63
C TYR A 137 -0.61 -1.78 -7.80
N ALA A 138 0.37 -2.38 -8.48
CA ALA A 138 0.13 -3.37 -9.55
C ALA A 138 -0.42 -4.72 -9.06
N GLU A 139 -0.15 -5.12 -7.82
CA GLU A 139 -0.74 -6.33 -7.22
C GLU A 139 -2.23 -6.15 -6.92
N HIS A 140 -2.63 -4.94 -6.57
CA HIS A 140 -4.01 -4.61 -6.21
C HIS A 140 -4.82 -3.92 -7.31
N LYS A 141 -4.27 -3.87 -8.53
CA LYS A 141 -4.85 -3.29 -9.75
C LYS A 141 -5.33 -1.84 -9.59
N GLY A 142 -4.87 -1.08 -8.58
CA GLY A 142 -5.43 0.23 -8.25
C GLY A 142 -6.91 0.25 -7.84
N VAL A 143 -7.57 -0.92 -7.69
CA VAL A 143 -9.04 -1.03 -7.59
C VAL A 143 -9.52 -1.57 -6.24
N HIS A 144 -8.72 -2.41 -5.55
CA HIS A 144 -9.18 -2.99 -4.28
C HIS A 144 -8.59 -2.28 -3.05
N ARG A 145 -9.27 -1.21 -2.60
CA ARG A 145 -9.05 -0.51 -1.32
C ARG A 145 -8.88 -1.47 -0.13
N ARG A 146 -9.70 -2.53 -0.09
CA ARG A 146 -9.60 -3.58 0.95
C ARG A 146 -8.32 -4.41 0.81
N LYS A 147 -7.86 -4.73 -0.40
CA LYS A 147 -6.70 -5.62 -0.59
C LYS A 147 -5.35 -4.92 -0.49
N THR A 148 -5.22 -3.64 -0.89
CA THR A 148 -4.01 -2.84 -0.58
C THR A 148 -3.78 -2.69 0.92
N GLY A 149 -4.88 -2.62 1.69
CA GLY A 149 -4.84 -2.72 3.16
C GLY A 149 -4.91 -4.15 3.72
N HIS A 150 -4.88 -5.22 2.91
CA HIS A 150 -4.96 -6.61 3.41
C HIS A 150 -3.58 -7.20 3.69
N TYR A 151 -3.17 -6.99 4.93
CA TYR A 151 -2.72 -8.03 5.86
C TYR A 151 -3.75 -9.17 6.01
N GLY A 152 -4.14 -9.82 4.89
CA GLY A 152 -5.31 -10.68 4.85
C GLY A 152 -5.37 -11.56 3.62
N ASN A 153 -4.34 -12.39 3.42
CA ASN A 153 -4.42 -13.78 2.94
C ASN A 153 -3.00 -14.27 2.62
N ILE A 154 -2.17 -14.41 3.66
CA ILE A 154 -1.24 -15.54 3.65
C ILE A 154 -2.11 -16.72 4.09
N PRO A 155 -2.28 -17.77 3.27
CA PRO A 155 -3.06 -18.93 3.66
C PRO A 155 -2.53 -19.48 4.98
N MET A 156 -3.47 -19.76 5.89
CA MET A 156 -3.27 -20.26 7.25
C MET A 156 -2.06 -21.18 7.40
N LEU A 157 -1.08 -20.75 8.19
CA LEU A 157 -0.22 -21.67 8.96
C LEU A 157 -0.23 -21.20 10.42
N PRO A 158 -0.46 -22.10 11.39
CA PRO A 158 -0.87 -21.74 12.74
C PRO A 158 0.35 -21.50 13.63
N PHE A 159 0.97 -20.32 13.56
CA PHE A 159 2.03 -19.97 14.50
C PHE A 159 1.83 -18.55 15.09
N VAL A 160 1.60 -18.52 16.41
CA VAL A 160 1.42 -17.31 17.24
C VAL A 160 2.57 -16.30 17.08
N GLY A 161 3.78 -16.78 16.74
CA GLY A 161 4.94 -15.93 16.45
C GLY A 161 4.81 -15.11 15.15
N HIS A 162 4.17 -15.65 14.11
CA HIS A 162 3.95 -14.92 12.85
C HIS A 162 2.91 -13.82 13.03
N PHE A 163 1.94 -14.01 13.92
CA PHE A 163 0.93 -12.99 14.21
C PHE A 163 1.52 -11.77 14.91
N ARG A 164 2.38 -11.97 15.93
CA ARG A 164 3.11 -10.88 16.59
C ARG A 164 4.06 -10.15 15.65
N LEU A 165 4.74 -10.89 14.76
CA LEU A 165 5.56 -10.30 13.71
C LEU A 165 4.70 -9.45 12.75
N MET A 166 3.53 -9.95 12.36
CA MET A 166 2.61 -9.21 11.49
C MET A 166 2.01 -7.96 12.15
N GLN A 167 1.68 -8.00 13.44
CA GLN A 167 1.25 -6.81 14.19
C GLN A 167 2.39 -5.80 14.37
N ALA A 168 3.60 -6.26 14.72
CA ALA A 168 4.77 -5.38 14.82
C ALA A 168 5.10 -4.73 13.47
N CYS A 169 5.03 -5.50 12.37
CA CYS A 169 5.18 -4.98 11.01
C CYS A 169 4.08 -4.00 10.62
N LEU A 170 2.83 -4.23 11.04
CA LEU A 170 1.71 -3.31 10.78
C LEU A 170 1.88 -1.99 11.56
N ALA A 171 2.17 -2.05 12.86
CA ALA A 171 2.39 -0.86 13.69
C ALA A 171 3.57 -0.02 13.17
N THR A 172 4.65 -0.70 12.79
CA THR A 172 5.84 -0.07 12.21
C THR A 172 5.48 0.61 10.88
N ARG A 173 4.71 -0.07 10.01
CA ARG A 173 4.29 0.49 8.73
C ARG A 173 3.33 1.67 8.87
N ILE A 174 2.32 1.60 9.73
CA ILE A 174 1.41 2.72 10.02
C ILE A 174 2.21 3.94 10.49
N THR A 175 3.20 3.73 11.35
CA THR A 175 4.09 4.79 11.82
C THR A 175 4.93 5.36 10.68
N GLN A 176 5.51 4.50 9.84
CA GLN A 176 6.29 4.90 8.66
C GLN A 176 5.45 5.66 7.63
N ASP A 177 4.27 5.17 7.31
CA ASP A 177 3.33 5.78 6.36
C ASP A 177 2.82 7.12 6.90
N GLY A 178 2.58 7.24 8.21
CA GLY A 178 2.27 8.51 8.87
C GLY A 178 3.42 9.53 8.82
N MET A 179 4.67 9.09 9.01
CA MET A 179 5.86 9.93 8.81
C MET A 179 6.01 10.33 7.34
N PHE A 180 5.81 9.39 6.43
CA PHE A 180 5.88 9.60 4.99
C PHE A 180 4.84 10.62 4.51
N ALA A 181 3.58 10.51 4.96
CA ALA A 181 2.55 11.51 4.68
C ALA A 181 2.97 12.91 5.14
N LYS A 182 3.62 13.02 6.32
CA LYS A 182 4.13 14.32 6.81
C LYS A 182 5.28 14.89 5.96
N MET A 183 6.10 14.04 5.35
CA MET A 183 7.24 14.44 4.53
C MET A 183 6.84 14.80 3.10
N VAL A 184 5.99 13.98 2.49
CA VAL A 184 5.59 14.13 1.08
C VAL A 184 4.59 15.25 0.91
N VAL A 185 3.70 15.48 1.87
CA VAL A 185 2.57 16.40 1.67
C VAL A 185 2.99 17.83 2.06
N PRO A 186 3.00 18.78 1.11
CA PRO A 186 3.42 20.15 1.40
C PRO A 186 2.34 20.94 2.16
N ASN A 187 1.05 20.66 1.92
CA ASN A 187 -0.06 21.39 2.53
C ASN A 187 -0.41 20.87 3.94
N GLY A 188 -0.55 21.77 4.91
CA GLY A 188 -1.01 21.46 6.27
C GLY A 188 -2.39 20.78 6.34
N LYS A 189 -3.36 21.17 5.50
CA LYS A 189 -4.72 20.60 5.47
C LYS A 189 -4.70 19.16 4.96
N THR A 190 -4.06 18.91 3.82
CA THR A 190 -3.87 17.56 3.28
C THR A 190 -3.04 16.69 4.24
N LYS A 191 -2.01 17.27 4.87
CA LYS A 191 -1.18 16.56 5.86
C LYS A 191 -1.98 16.13 7.08
N ARG A 192 -2.86 17.00 7.58
CA ARG A 192 -3.79 16.66 8.67
C ARG A 192 -4.77 15.58 8.25
N LEU A 193 -5.42 15.74 7.09
CA LEU A 193 -6.39 14.77 6.58
C LEU A 193 -5.78 13.37 6.43
N LEU A 194 -4.61 13.26 5.80
CA LEU A 194 -3.91 11.98 5.63
C LEU A 194 -3.43 11.42 6.98
N GLY A 195 -2.92 12.27 7.88
CA GLY A 195 -2.53 11.88 9.23
C GLY A 195 -3.71 11.31 10.03
N ASP A 196 -4.86 11.99 10.02
CA ASP A 196 -6.07 11.57 10.72
C ASP A 196 -6.61 10.26 10.14
N ALA A 197 -6.52 10.05 8.82
CA ALA A 197 -6.90 8.80 8.19
C ALA A 197 -6.00 7.62 8.62
N VAL A 198 -4.69 7.85 8.73
CA VAL A 198 -3.73 6.85 9.25
C VAL A 198 -4.08 6.48 10.70
N VAL A 199 -4.36 7.48 11.55
CA VAL A 199 -4.73 7.27 12.96
C VAL A 199 -6.04 6.50 13.09
N ARG A 200 -7.11 6.94 12.39
CA ARG A 200 -8.41 6.24 12.41
C ARG A 200 -8.29 4.79 11.96
N PHE A 201 -7.51 4.52 10.90
CA PHE A 201 -7.27 3.17 10.44
C PHE A 201 -6.60 2.30 11.51
N ALA A 202 -5.65 2.89 12.26
CA ALA A 202 -4.98 2.22 13.35
C ALA A 202 -5.97 1.88 14.49
N ASP A 203 -6.80 2.86 14.90
CA ASP A 203 -7.81 2.70 15.94
C ASP A 203 -8.87 1.63 15.58
N GLU A 204 -9.38 1.64 14.35
CA GLU A 204 -10.37 0.67 13.86
C GLU A 204 -9.82 -0.77 13.77
N ARG A 205 -8.54 -0.92 13.42
CA ARG A 205 -7.89 -2.24 13.26
C ARG A 205 -7.47 -2.85 14.59
N TRP A 206 -7.00 -2.03 15.53
CA TRP A 206 -6.65 -2.49 16.87
C TRP A 206 -7.89 -2.88 17.67
N THR A 207 -8.95 -2.07 17.63
CA THR A 207 -10.18 -2.35 18.40
C THR A 207 -10.95 -3.59 17.92
N LYS A 208 -10.97 -3.91 16.62
CA LYS A 208 -11.72 -5.08 16.10
C LYS A 208 -11.00 -6.42 16.24
N ARG A 209 -9.67 -6.48 16.06
CA ARG A 209 -8.93 -7.77 16.07
C ARG A 209 -8.40 -8.16 17.44
N ASP A 210 -8.06 -7.21 18.31
CA ASP A 210 -7.54 -7.54 19.64
C ASP A 210 -8.66 -8.03 20.57
N VAL A 211 -9.90 -7.55 20.39
CA VAL A 211 -11.06 -8.05 21.15
C VAL A 211 -11.41 -9.49 20.77
N GLU A 212 -11.51 -9.83 19.48
CA GLU A 212 -11.85 -11.19 19.04
C GLU A 212 -10.76 -12.22 19.40
N LEU A 213 -9.48 -11.85 19.30
CA LEU A 213 -8.36 -12.74 19.60
C LEU A 213 -8.09 -12.88 21.11
N CYS A 214 -8.29 -11.84 21.92
CA CYS A 214 -8.23 -12.01 23.38
C CYS A 214 -9.39 -12.88 23.91
N THR A 215 -10.60 -12.75 23.35
CA THR A 215 -11.72 -13.62 23.76
C THR A 215 -11.55 -15.11 23.40
N HIS A 216 -10.70 -15.44 22.40
CA HIS A 216 -10.40 -16.83 22.03
C HIS A 216 -9.06 -17.36 22.54
N ALA A 217 -8.10 -16.49 22.87
CA ALA A 217 -6.80 -16.88 23.42
C ALA A 217 -6.84 -17.16 24.93
N GLU A 218 -7.84 -16.66 25.65
CA GLU A 218 -7.99 -16.87 27.11
C GLU A 218 -8.62 -18.20 27.52
N ARG A 219 -8.93 -19.12 26.58
CA ARG A 219 -9.08 -20.52 26.97
C ARG A 219 -7.70 -21.15 27.02
N PRO A 220 -7.09 -21.32 28.22
CA PRO A 220 -5.83 -22.04 28.31
C PRO A 220 -6.03 -23.38 27.62
N ARG A 221 -5.17 -23.67 26.64
CA ARG A 221 -5.15 -25.02 26.06
C ARG A 221 -4.86 -25.96 27.22
N PRO A 222 -5.66 -27.02 27.42
CA PRO A 222 -5.40 -27.93 28.51
C PRO A 222 -3.98 -28.45 28.37
N THR A 223 -3.24 -28.40 29.47
CA THR A 223 -1.87 -28.91 29.54
C THR A 223 -1.84 -30.38 29.12
N LEU A 224 -0.67 -30.89 28.73
CA LEU A 224 -0.53 -32.32 28.39
C LEU A 224 -1.06 -33.22 29.52
N ASN A 225 -0.81 -32.83 30.77
CA ASN A 225 -1.33 -33.50 31.95
C ASN A 225 -2.85 -33.46 32.05
N GLU A 226 -3.48 -32.32 31.80
CA GLU A 226 -4.95 -32.23 31.79
C GLU A 226 -5.57 -33.08 30.66
N ARG A 227 -4.90 -33.17 29.51
CA ARG A 227 -5.34 -34.04 28.41
C ARG A 227 -5.25 -35.51 28.78
N LEU A 228 -4.12 -35.92 29.36
CA LEU A 228 -3.91 -37.28 29.85
C LEU A 228 -4.88 -37.63 30.98
N GLN A 229 -5.13 -36.72 31.91
CA GLN A 229 -6.13 -36.93 32.97
C GLN A 229 -7.53 -37.11 32.41
N ARG A 230 -7.94 -36.29 31.43
CA ARG A 230 -9.24 -36.46 30.75
C ARG A 230 -9.33 -37.79 30.02
N GLU A 231 -8.26 -38.22 29.35
CA GLU A 231 -8.24 -39.49 28.63
C GLU A 231 -8.29 -40.70 29.58
N VAL A 232 -7.56 -40.64 30.70
CA VAL A 232 -7.60 -41.67 31.75
C VAL A 232 -8.98 -41.75 32.39
N LEU A 233 -9.59 -40.60 32.71
CA LEU A 233 -10.94 -40.55 33.27
C LEU A 233 -11.99 -41.11 32.29
N ALA A 234 -11.88 -40.80 31.00
CA ALA A 234 -12.77 -41.33 29.97
C ALA A 234 -12.64 -42.87 29.85
N ARG A 235 -11.42 -43.39 29.81
CA ARG A 235 -11.18 -44.85 29.77
C ARG A 235 -11.62 -45.57 31.05
N MET A 236 -11.59 -44.90 32.20
CA MET A 236 -12.07 -45.45 33.47
C MET A 236 -13.60 -45.49 33.52
N SER A 237 -14.30 -44.52 32.91
CA SER A 237 -15.76 -44.55 32.83
C SER A 237 -16.28 -45.65 31.90
N GLU A 238 -15.58 -45.95 30.81
CA GLU A 238 -15.96 -47.02 29.87
C GLU A 238 -15.84 -48.43 30.46
N LYS A 239 -14.96 -48.64 31.46
CA LYS A 239 -14.78 -49.95 32.11
C LYS A 239 -15.76 -50.23 33.26
N ARG A 240 -16.60 -49.26 33.64
CA ARG A 240 -17.57 -49.39 34.75
C ARG A 240 -19.02 -49.53 34.29
N GLY A 241 -19.30 -49.45 33.00
CA GLY A 241 -20.57 -49.82 32.39
C GLY A 241 -20.47 -51.20 31.76
#